data_AF-A0A1Y3MYB9-F1
#
_entry.id   AF-A0A1Y3MYB9-F1
#
_cell.length_a   1.000
_cell.length_b   1.000
_cell.length_c   1.000
_cell.angle_alpha   90.00
_cell.angle_beta   90.00
_cell.angle_gamma   90.00
#
_symmetry.space_group_name_H-M   'P 1'
#
loop_
_entity.id
_entity.type
_entity.pdbx_description
1 polymer ?
#
loop_
_entity_poly.entity_id
_entity_poly.type
_entity_poly.pdbx_seq_one_letter_code
_entity_poly.pdbx_strand_id
1 'polypeptide(L)'
;KEPHIENSESVIIDYEIDSINIFTNLTFDEIYGLTGVTLKGGELIISGITVQNSYFEKGFIHISDKYATDGYKQINYIHFLNNKSYRGTFLYVDGIKSNTIQYLTFTNINFDSNNASNYGGVIYSNAKERSNTLRITFENCSYTNNTALLGNIAYVFDDKHSFNFNGGISNEMRNIKNNFVTNPTHLKFNNYNEDDIIEIYSGDSIDHEYLISLYDDYENKFEIDDYTNMKLQSLMFYELYIYGKYDTSLKARIFGSHKNYCMNNTCSFKNIQIIGNPGDYLLDFKLVTYGYFDVFTNNKVSMNIKIKECNKKGHIDSFRNGIDIKSCYKPYCDTCNLGKCINDNLCDCSETKFTGIKCSNRYKQKRPLIIDFFFSLYAYFLISLTILISIFIYFFRDEDVIKADANEKEYIACKKSKAAIYSDIINIFIIIAGTYYAYGIRNLDKKFKEKREGYSTFFRSYKTLLKTDITGTAENLIPDYMET
;
A
#
# COMPACT_ATOMS: atom_id res chain seq x y z
N LYS A 1 -9.14 49.28 5.05
CA LYS A 1 -10.23 48.53 5.73
C LYS A 1 -11.51 49.01 5.09
N GLU A 2 -11.99 48.30 4.09
CA GLU A 2 -13.35 48.51 3.59
C GLU A 2 -14.31 48.18 4.73
N PRO A 3 -15.43 48.93 4.88
CA PRO A 3 -16.46 48.55 5.81
C PRO A 3 -16.94 47.16 5.43
N HIS A 4 -16.88 46.22 6.37
CA HIS A 4 -17.61 44.97 6.27
C HIS A 4 -19.09 45.38 6.15
N ILE A 5 -19.61 45.41 4.94
CA ILE A 5 -21.05 45.45 4.72
C ILE A 5 -21.50 44.09 5.25
N GLU A 6 -22.09 44.09 6.45
CA GLU A 6 -22.91 42.97 6.88
C GLU A 6 -23.99 42.81 5.82
N ASN A 7 -23.82 41.83 4.94
CA ASN A 7 -24.89 41.39 4.06
C ASN A 7 -26.06 41.07 5.00
N SER A 8 -27.10 41.89 4.96
CA SER A 8 -28.32 41.68 5.72
C SER A 8 -28.77 40.26 5.44
N GLU A 9 -28.64 39.37 6.43
CA GLU A 9 -29.15 38.02 6.32
C GLU A 9 -30.65 38.11 5.98
N SER A 10 -31.13 37.31 5.04
CA SER A 10 -32.53 37.34 4.63
C SER A 10 -33.39 36.73 5.74
N VAL A 11 -33.82 37.60 6.66
CA VAL A 11 -34.70 37.28 7.79
C VAL A 11 -36.11 37.80 7.50
N ILE A 12 -37.13 36.98 7.72
CA ILE A 12 -38.53 37.39 7.49
C ILE A 12 -39.00 38.34 8.58
N ILE A 13 -38.72 37.98 9.84
CA ILE A 13 -39.05 38.77 11.02
C ILE A 13 -37.75 39.21 11.66
N ASP A 14 -37.33 40.42 11.31
CA ASP A 14 -36.27 41.12 12.00
C ASP A 14 -36.85 42.17 12.92
N TYR A 15 -36.55 42.09 14.21
CA TYR A 15 -37.05 43.04 15.22
C TYR A 15 -35.91 43.73 15.95
N GLU A 16 -36.20 44.89 16.53
CA GLU A 16 -35.23 45.67 17.30
C GLU A 16 -35.04 45.09 18.70
N ILE A 17 -33.84 45.23 19.25
CA ILE A 17 -33.56 44.90 20.66
C ILE A 17 -34.47 45.77 21.55
N ASP A 18 -34.95 45.22 22.67
CA ASP A 18 -35.83 45.89 23.62
C ASP A 18 -37.25 46.22 23.11
N SER A 19 -37.67 45.62 21.98
CA SER A 19 -39.04 45.73 21.48
C SER A 19 -39.94 44.59 21.96
N ILE A 20 -41.26 44.84 22.00
CA ILE A 20 -42.30 43.84 22.26
C ILE A 20 -42.94 43.46 20.93
N ASN A 21 -42.78 42.22 20.50
CA ASN A 21 -43.33 41.72 19.24
C ASN A 21 -44.29 40.58 19.50
N ILE A 22 -45.51 40.69 18.96
CA ILE A 22 -46.59 39.74 19.19
C ILE A 22 -47.12 39.27 17.83
N PHE A 23 -47.02 37.97 17.59
CA PHE A 23 -47.53 37.31 16.39
C PHE A 23 -48.55 36.26 16.82
N THR A 24 -49.81 36.47 16.45
CA THR A 24 -50.89 35.55 16.84
C THR A 24 -51.83 35.24 15.70
N ASN A 25 -52.24 33.97 15.56
CA ASN A 25 -53.25 33.54 14.59
C ASN A 25 -52.86 33.85 13.13
N LEU A 26 -51.59 33.63 12.79
CA LEU A 26 -51.02 33.87 11.46
C LEU A 26 -50.72 32.55 10.73
N THR A 27 -50.81 32.58 9.41
CA THR A 27 -50.32 31.50 8.54
C THR A 27 -49.17 32.01 7.69
N PHE A 28 -48.02 31.37 7.82
CA PHE A 28 -46.86 31.52 6.96
C PHE A 28 -46.86 30.32 5.99
N ASP A 29 -47.09 30.58 4.71
CA ASP A 29 -47.15 29.55 3.66
C ASP A 29 -46.22 29.92 2.51
N GLU A 30 -45.57 28.92 1.94
CA GLU A 30 -44.65 29.06 0.80
C GLU A 30 -43.57 30.15 0.98
N ILE A 31 -42.97 30.25 2.17
CA ILE A 31 -41.92 31.24 2.41
C ILE A 31 -40.53 30.62 2.21
N TYR A 32 -39.66 31.33 1.50
CA TYR A 32 -38.31 30.87 1.18
C TYR A 32 -37.30 31.91 1.65
N GLY A 33 -36.43 31.54 2.58
CA GLY A 33 -35.43 32.45 3.12
C GLY A 33 -34.29 31.74 3.86
N LEU A 34 -33.35 32.53 4.38
CA LEU A 34 -32.29 31.99 5.22
C LEU A 34 -32.85 31.62 6.60
N THR A 35 -33.61 32.53 7.21
CA THR A 35 -34.10 32.41 8.58
C THR A 35 -35.51 32.98 8.69
N GLY A 36 -36.37 32.35 9.50
CA GLY A 36 -37.69 32.91 9.83
C GLY A 36 -37.58 34.13 10.75
N VAL A 37 -37.13 33.88 11.97
CA VAL A 37 -37.01 34.82 13.09
C VAL A 37 -35.61 34.67 13.67
N THR A 38 -34.90 35.79 13.79
CA THR A 38 -33.66 35.83 14.57
C THR A 38 -33.99 36.24 16.00
N LEU A 39 -33.66 35.39 16.98
CA LEU A 39 -33.91 35.74 18.38
C LEU A 39 -32.88 36.77 18.88
N LYS A 40 -33.40 37.95 19.26
CA LYS A 40 -32.67 39.07 19.85
C LYS A 40 -33.25 39.42 21.22
N GLY A 41 -32.66 40.43 21.89
CA GLY A 41 -33.14 40.94 23.17
C GLY A 41 -34.57 41.50 23.08
N GLY A 42 -35.30 41.54 24.19
CA GLY A 42 -36.66 42.08 24.30
C GLY A 42 -37.74 41.01 24.50
N GLU A 43 -38.99 41.34 24.21
CA GLU A 43 -40.14 40.44 24.39
C GLU A 43 -40.64 39.91 23.04
N LEU A 44 -40.80 38.59 22.93
CA LEU A 44 -41.36 37.95 21.73
C LEU A 44 -42.42 36.94 22.13
N ILE A 45 -43.63 37.13 21.61
CA ILE A 45 -44.77 36.22 21.78
C ILE A 45 -45.20 35.73 20.41
N ILE A 46 -45.10 34.42 20.18
CA ILE A 46 -45.60 33.75 18.97
C ILE A 46 -46.59 32.68 19.40
N SER A 47 -47.87 32.84 19.06
CA SER A 47 -48.92 31.91 19.50
C SER A 47 -49.93 31.60 18.41
N GLY A 48 -50.33 30.33 18.27
CA GLY A 48 -51.44 29.95 17.39
C GLY A 48 -51.14 30.18 15.91
N ILE A 49 -49.88 29.98 15.50
CA ILE A 49 -49.47 30.17 14.11
C ILE A 49 -49.33 28.83 13.39
N THR A 50 -49.52 28.86 12.06
CA THR A 50 -49.20 27.75 11.17
C THR A 50 -48.05 28.16 10.27
N VAL A 51 -47.00 27.36 10.20
CA VAL A 51 -45.91 27.54 9.24
C VAL A 51 -45.85 26.29 8.37
N GLN A 52 -46.07 26.46 7.06
CA GLN A 52 -46.18 25.32 6.15
C GLN A 52 -45.52 25.55 4.80
N ASN A 53 -45.16 24.45 4.14
CA ASN A 53 -44.60 24.41 2.77
C ASN A 53 -43.44 25.39 2.54
N SER A 54 -42.71 25.74 3.59
CA SER A 54 -41.70 26.79 3.57
C SER A 54 -40.29 26.20 3.58
N TYR A 55 -39.29 27.01 3.22
CA TYR A 55 -37.87 26.69 3.27
C TYR A 55 -37.12 27.72 4.11
N PHE A 56 -36.41 27.25 5.14
CA PHE A 56 -35.52 28.06 5.97
C PHE A 56 -34.15 27.39 6.06
N GLU A 57 -33.10 27.98 5.49
CA GLU A 57 -31.76 27.38 5.50
C GLU A 57 -31.23 27.13 6.94
N LYS A 58 -31.43 28.10 7.83
CA LYS A 58 -31.07 28.13 9.25
C LYS A 58 -32.32 28.11 10.16
N GLY A 59 -33.35 27.40 9.74
CA GLY A 59 -34.57 27.19 10.53
C GLY A 59 -35.48 28.41 10.68
N PHE A 60 -36.68 28.15 11.19
CA PHE A 60 -37.66 29.20 11.46
C PHE A 60 -37.25 30.09 12.64
N ILE A 61 -36.60 29.55 13.66
CA ILE A 61 -36.06 30.25 14.82
C ILE A 61 -34.54 30.06 14.82
N HIS A 62 -33.80 31.16 14.71
CA HIS A 62 -32.34 31.17 14.76
C HIS A 62 -31.84 31.85 16.03
N ILE A 63 -30.96 31.15 16.76
CA ILE A 63 -30.25 31.66 17.92
C ILE A 63 -28.76 31.67 17.61
N SER A 64 -28.13 32.83 17.74
CA SER A 64 -26.68 32.99 17.57
C SER A 64 -26.05 33.77 18.72
N ASP A 65 -24.73 33.68 18.85
CA ASP A 65 -23.94 34.45 19.83
C ASP A 65 -23.83 35.95 19.50
N LYS A 66 -24.24 36.36 18.30
CA LYS A 66 -24.19 37.76 17.84
C LYS A 66 -25.19 38.66 18.58
N TYR A 67 -26.31 38.09 19.02
CA TYR A 67 -27.39 38.85 19.63
C TYR A 67 -27.54 38.45 21.10
N ALA A 68 -27.73 39.45 21.96
CA ALA A 68 -28.23 39.17 23.29
C ALA A 68 -29.61 38.50 23.14
N THR A 69 -29.85 37.42 23.89
CA THR A 69 -31.14 36.70 23.86
C THR A 69 -31.96 37.02 25.09
N ASP A 70 -31.76 38.22 25.65
CA ASP A 70 -32.39 38.63 26.88
C ASP A 70 -33.86 39.00 26.73
N GLY A 71 -34.64 38.79 27.80
CA GLY A 71 -36.05 39.13 27.84
C GLY A 71 -36.97 37.91 27.70
N TYR A 72 -38.27 38.18 27.73
CA TYR A 72 -39.30 37.16 27.81
C TYR A 72 -39.67 36.61 26.44
N LYS A 73 -39.56 35.29 26.25
CA LYS A 73 -39.87 34.62 24.98
C LYS A 73 -40.90 33.52 25.21
N GLN A 74 -42.07 33.66 24.60
CA GLN A 74 -43.15 32.69 24.68
C GLN A 74 -43.54 32.25 23.27
N ILE A 75 -43.27 30.98 22.95
CA ILE A 75 -43.55 30.41 21.63
C ILE A 75 -44.41 29.17 21.82
N ASN A 76 -45.69 29.25 21.46
CA ASN A 76 -46.65 28.19 21.78
C ASN A 76 -47.71 27.96 20.69
N TYR A 77 -48.34 26.78 20.73
CA TYR A 77 -49.45 26.43 19.84
C TYR A 77 -49.12 26.61 18.35
N ILE A 78 -48.00 26.04 17.91
CA ILE A 78 -47.55 26.13 16.51
C ILE A 78 -47.85 24.82 15.77
N HIS A 79 -48.38 24.94 14.56
CA HIS A 79 -48.46 23.84 13.60
C HIS A 79 -47.35 24.02 12.55
N PHE A 80 -46.33 23.16 12.58
CA PHE A 80 -45.15 23.26 11.72
C PHE A 80 -45.12 22.08 10.74
N LEU A 81 -45.60 22.32 9.50
CA LEU A 81 -46.02 21.27 8.57
C LEU A 81 -45.24 21.32 7.24
N ASN A 82 -44.66 20.20 6.81
CA ASN A 82 -44.06 20.06 5.47
C ASN A 82 -43.00 21.14 5.13
N ASN A 83 -42.22 21.57 6.12
CA ASN A 83 -41.16 22.56 5.90
C ASN A 83 -39.83 21.88 5.55
N LYS A 84 -38.98 22.61 4.84
CA LYS A 84 -37.66 22.16 4.41
C LYS A 84 -36.55 23.06 4.94
N SER A 85 -35.36 22.51 5.14
CA SER A 85 -34.19 23.28 5.53
C SER A 85 -32.90 22.61 5.06
N TYR A 86 -31.79 23.34 5.17
CA TYR A 86 -30.49 22.69 5.12
C TYR A 86 -30.19 21.98 6.45
N ARG A 87 -30.44 22.65 7.58
CA ARG A 87 -30.29 22.12 8.95
C ARG A 87 -31.35 22.72 9.85
N GLY A 88 -31.97 21.90 10.71
CA GLY A 88 -32.93 22.36 11.71
C GLY A 88 -34.10 23.13 11.11
N THR A 89 -35.16 22.46 10.65
CA THR A 89 -36.28 23.19 9.99
C THR A 89 -36.95 24.22 10.89
N PHE A 90 -37.02 23.94 12.18
CA PHE A 90 -37.64 24.84 13.16
C PHE A 90 -36.61 25.62 13.96
N LEU A 91 -35.69 24.95 14.65
CA LEU A 91 -34.73 25.61 15.53
C LEU A 91 -33.30 25.38 15.05
N TYR A 92 -32.56 26.46 14.91
CA TYR A 92 -31.13 26.46 14.60
C TYR A 92 -30.37 27.26 15.66
N VAL A 93 -29.45 26.60 16.35
CA VAL A 93 -28.61 27.20 17.38
C VAL A 93 -27.16 27.13 16.94
N ASP A 94 -26.54 28.28 16.67
CA ASP A 94 -25.13 28.33 16.29
C ASP A 94 -24.25 29.27 17.11
N GLY A 95 -22.99 28.89 17.26
CA GLY A 95 -21.94 29.78 17.75
C GLY A 95 -21.99 30.13 19.24
N ILE A 96 -22.95 29.61 20.00
CA ILE A 96 -23.10 29.97 21.42
C ILE A 96 -21.95 29.37 22.24
N LYS A 97 -21.08 30.26 22.76
CA LYS A 97 -19.94 29.89 23.62
C LYS A 97 -20.13 30.29 25.09
N SER A 98 -21.16 31.09 25.39
CA SER A 98 -21.36 31.66 26.72
C SER A 98 -22.69 31.23 27.35
N ASN A 99 -22.80 31.40 28.67
CA ASN A 99 -23.98 31.08 29.48
C ASN A 99 -25.20 32.01 29.23
N THR A 100 -25.18 32.79 28.14
CA THR A 100 -26.16 33.86 27.91
C THR A 100 -27.51 33.39 27.37
N ILE A 101 -27.68 32.09 27.07
CA ILE A 101 -28.98 31.57 26.66
C ILE A 101 -29.97 31.79 27.82
N GLN A 102 -31.01 32.58 27.56
CA GLN A 102 -32.12 32.73 28.49
C GLN A 102 -33.10 31.56 28.42
N TYR A 103 -34.02 31.52 29.38
CA TYR A 103 -35.09 30.54 29.37
C TYR A 103 -35.99 30.78 28.15
N LEU A 104 -36.05 29.78 27.28
CA LEU A 104 -36.87 29.77 26.08
C LEU A 104 -37.74 28.53 26.12
N THR A 105 -39.05 28.72 26.14
CA THR A 105 -39.99 27.59 26.21
C THR A 105 -40.83 27.52 24.94
N PHE A 106 -40.81 26.35 24.33
CA PHE A 106 -41.64 25.96 23.19
C PHE A 106 -42.75 25.03 23.68
N THR A 107 -44.01 25.45 23.65
CA THR A 107 -45.11 24.68 24.26
C THR A 107 -46.18 24.30 23.23
N ASN A 108 -46.63 23.05 23.24
CA ASN A 108 -47.70 22.55 22.37
C ASN A 108 -47.44 22.79 20.87
N ILE A 109 -46.25 22.39 20.38
CA ILE A 109 -45.90 22.50 18.96
C ILE A 109 -46.02 21.15 18.28
N ASN A 110 -46.69 21.09 17.12
CA ASN A 110 -46.76 19.91 16.29
C ASN A 110 -45.80 20.02 15.09
N PHE A 111 -44.79 19.15 15.05
CA PHE A 111 -43.83 19.03 13.94
C PHE A 111 -44.19 17.85 13.06
N ASP A 112 -44.77 18.11 11.89
CA ASP A 112 -45.21 17.07 10.97
C ASP A 112 -44.55 17.17 9.59
N SER A 113 -43.93 16.07 9.17
CA SER A 113 -43.40 15.88 7.82
C SER A 113 -42.36 16.91 7.40
N ASN A 114 -41.55 17.41 8.34
CA ASN A 114 -40.48 18.36 8.05
C ASN A 114 -39.20 17.64 7.63
N ASN A 115 -38.44 18.22 6.70
CA ASN A 115 -37.27 17.58 6.12
C ASN A 115 -36.06 18.51 6.08
N ALA A 116 -34.97 18.15 6.77
CA ALA A 116 -33.68 18.81 6.62
C ALA A 116 -32.79 17.99 5.67
N SER A 117 -32.15 18.64 4.69
CA SER A 117 -31.24 17.91 3.78
C SER A 117 -29.95 17.44 4.45
N ASN A 118 -29.62 17.97 5.64
CA ASN A 118 -28.40 17.63 6.37
C ASN A 118 -28.72 17.22 7.82
N TYR A 119 -28.42 18.06 8.82
CA TYR A 119 -28.49 17.68 10.24
C TYR A 119 -29.71 18.28 10.95
N GLY A 120 -30.34 17.49 11.82
CA GLY A 120 -31.43 17.95 12.68
C GLY A 120 -32.70 18.23 11.88
N GLY A 121 -33.60 17.26 11.73
CA GLY A 121 -34.80 17.40 10.91
C GLY A 121 -35.70 18.53 11.40
N VAL A 122 -35.78 18.72 12.71
CA VAL A 122 -36.51 19.83 13.35
C VAL A 122 -35.55 20.79 14.05
N ILE A 123 -34.57 20.24 14.77
CA ILE A 123 -33.71 21.00 15.66
C ILE A 123 -32.25 20.73 15.32
N TYR A 124 -31.48 21.78 15.10
CA TYR A 124 -30.04 21.72 14.95
C TYR A 124 -29.35 22.61 15.99
N SER A 125 -28.31 22.08 16.63
CA SER A 125 -27.46 22.82 17.56
C SER A 125 -26.01 22.43 17.39
N ASN A 126 -25.13 23.43 17.25
CA ASN A 126 -23.69 23.25 17.43
C ASN A 126 -23.15 23.98 18.67
N ALA A 127 -24.05 24.35 19.59
CA ALA A 127 -23.70 24.98 20.85
C ALA A 127 -22.76 24.07 21.65
N LYS A 128 -21.69 24.64 22.19
CA LYS A 128 -20.60 23.91 22.84
C LYS A 128 -20.04 24.65 24.04
N GLU A 129 -18.99 24.09 24.64
CA GLU A 129 -18.23 24.67 25.75
C GLU A 129 -19.07 24.94 27.02
N ARG A 130 -19.35 26.20 27.34
CA ARG A 130 -20.12 26.64 28.52
C ARG A 130 -21.52 27.09 28.11
N SER A 131 -22.03 26.67 26.96
CA SER A 131 -23.40 27.01 26.59
C SER A 131 -24.38 26.19 27.42
N ASN A 132 -25.44 26.84 27.90
CA ASN A 132 -26.45 26.20 28.74
C ASN A 132 -27.76 26.03 27.94
N THR A 133 -27.75 25.10 26.99
CA THR A 133 -28.89 24.78 26.12
C THR A 133 -30.06 24.14 26.86
N LEU A 134 -29.84 23.61 28.08
CA LEU A 134 -30.91 23.06 28.93
C LEU A 134 -31.98 24.09 29.31
N ARG A 135 -31.68 25.39 29.14
CA ARG A 135 -32.65 26.48 29.31
C ARG A 135 -33.64 26.60 28.16
N ILE A 136 -33.38 25.93 27.04
CA ILE A 136 -34.32 25.79 25.94
C ILE A 136 -35.13 24.53 26.19
N THR A 137 -36.42 24.71 26.44
CA THR A 137 -37.34 23.65 26.84
C THR A 137 -38.44 23.45 25.81
N PHE A 138 -38.68 22.20 25.43
CA PHE A 138 -39.80 21.78 24.58
C PHE A 138 -40.81 21.05 25.46
N GLU A 139 -42.02 21.58 25.55
CA GLU A 139 -43.10 21.10 26.42
C GLU A 139 -44.29 20.65 25.59
N ASN A 140 -44.71 19.38 25.76
CA ASN A 140 -45.87 18.80 25.07
C ASN A 140 -45.81 18.95 23.53
N CYS A 141 -44.62 18.84 22.95
CA CYS A 141 -44.43 18.83 21.51
C CYS A 141 -44.61 17.43 20.92
N SER A 142 -45.12 17.34 19.68
CA SER A 142 -45.23 16.10 18.91
C SER A 142 -44.35 16.12 17.67
N TYR A 143 -43.78 14.97 17.32
CA TYR A 143 -42.85 14.82 16.21
C TYR A 143 -43.27 13.65 15.32
N THR A 144 -43.83 13.93 14.14
CA THR A 144 -44.30 12.91 13.18
C THR A 144 -43.61 13.05 11.84
N ASN A 145 -43.09 11.94 11.30
CA ASN A 145 -42.51 11.85 9.94
C ASN A 145 -41.44 12.90 9.60
N ASN A 146 -40.71 13.40 10.59
CA ASN A 146 -39.59 14.32 10.33
C ASN A 146 -38.36 13.53 9.86
N THR A 147 -37.58 14.09 8.94
CA THR A 147 -36.43 13.40 8.33
C THR A 147 -35.20 14.30 8.24
N ALA A 148 -34.01 13.70 8.40
CA ALA A 148 -32.72 14.34 8.14
C ALA A 148 -31.66 13.29 7.77
N LEU A 149 -30.51 13.74 7.24
CA LEU A 149 -29.35 12.85 7.06
C LEU A 149 -28.90 12.31 8.42
N LEU A 150 -28.82 13.17 9.44
CA LEU A 150 -28.58 12.77 10.82
C LEU A 150 -29.52 13.52 11.77
N GLY A 151 -30.15 12.79 12.69
CA GLY A 151 -31.04 13.35 13.70
C GLY A 151 -32.36 13.81 13.11
N ASN A 152 -33.26 12.89 12.77
CA ASN A 152 -34.61 13.15 12.23
C ASN A 152 -35.40 14.17 13.06
N ILE A 153 -35.16 14.22 14.37
CA ILE A 153 -35.74 15.23 15.26
C ILE A 153 -34.66 16.25 15.60
N ALA A 154 -33.59 15.81 16.27
CA ALA A 154 -32.57 16.71 16.80
C ALA A 154 -31.16 16.22 16.48
N TYR A 155 -30.33 17.17 16.04
CA TYR A 155 -28.88 17.04 16.06
C TYR A 155 -28.32 18.06 17.05
N VAL A 156 -27.58 17.60 18.05
CA VAL A 156 -26.90 18.46 19.04
C VAL A 156 -25.40 18.17 19.07
N PHE A 157 -24.61 19.04 19.68
CA PHE A 157 -23.15 18.84 19.73
C PHE A 157 -22.77 17.63 20.58
N ASP A 158 -23.24 17.57 21.82
CA ASP A 158 -23.08 16.44 22.75
C ASP A 158 -24.31 16.39 23.68
N ASP A 159 -24.43 15.32 24.48
CA ASP A 159 -25.57 15.16 25.41
C ASP A 159 -25.64 16.26 26.48
N LYS A 160 -24.50 16.84 26.89
CA LYS A 160 -24.46 17.94 27.87
C LYS A 160 -25.08 19.23 27.31
N HIS A 161 -24.97 19.42 26.00
CA HIS A 161 -25.56 20.52 25.25
C HIS A 161 -26.89 20.12 24.58
N SER A 162 -27.54 19.08 25.10
CA SER A 162 -28.89 18.72 24.71
C SER A 162 -29.92 19.73 25.21
N PHE A 163 -31.15 19.61 24.74
CA PHE A 163 -32.27 20.45 25.14
C PHE A 163 -33.12 19.74 26.19
N ASN A 164 -33.89 20.53 26.94
CA ASN A 164 -34.85 19.95 27.87
C ASN A 164 -36.14 19.58 27.13
N PHE A 165 -36.46 18.29 27.06
CA PHE A 165 -37.65 17.78 26.39
C PHE A 165 -38.65 17.26 27.43
N ASN A 166 -39.51 18.14 27.93
CA ASN A 166 -40.49 17.85 28.97
C ASN A 166 -41.82 17.38 28.34
N GLY A 167 -42.32 16.20 28.71
CA GLY A 167 -43.69 15.77 28.38
C GLY A 167 -43.99 15.44 26.90
N GLY A 168 -43.03 15.62 25.97
CA GLY A 168 -43.24 15.34 24.53
C GLY A 168 -42.41 14.18 23.96
N ILE A 169 -41.28 13.82 24.58
CA ILE A 169 -40.39 12.77 24.09
C ILE A 169 -40.31 11.65 25.12
N SER A 170 -40.85 10.49 24.77
CA SER A 170 -40.67 9.27 25.53
C SER A 170 -39.23 8.77 25.40
N ASN A 171 -38.75 8.01 26.39
CA ASN A 171 -37.47 7.29 26.26
C ASN A 171 -37.44 6.40 25.01
N GLU A 172 -38.62 5.92 24.57
CA GLU A 172 -38.77 5.15 23.33
C GLU A 172 -38.39 5.98 22.09
N MET A 173 -38.79 7.25 22.01
CA MET A 173 -38.42 8.12 20.87
C MET A 173 -36.92 8.39 20.79
N ARG A 174 -36.23 8.45 21.94
CA ARG A 174 -34.76 8.56 21.99
C ARG A 174 -34.06 7.29 21.51
N ASN A 175 -34.70 6.13 21.71
CA ASN A 175 -34.17 4.83 21.29
C ASN A 175 -34.44 4.52 19.81
N ILE A 176 -35.30 5.29 19.12
CA ILE A 176 -35.48 5.15 17.67
C ILE A 176 -34.21 5.63 16.98
N LYS A 177 -33.59 4.72 16.22
CA LYS A 177 -32.35 4.99 15.47
C LYS A 177 -32.47 6.29 14.68
N ASN A 178 -31.45 7.12 14.77
CA ASN A 178 -31.32 8.39 14.05
C ASN A 178 -32.34 9.49 14.44
N ASN A 179 -33.20 9.34 15.44
CA ASN A 179 -34.09 10.45 15.86
C ASN A 179 -33.33 11.57 16.55
N PHE A 180 -32.50 11.19 17.51
CA PHE A 180 -31.61 12.08 18.24
C PHE A 180 -30.19 11.64 17.91
N VAL A 181 -29.40 12.58 17.41
CA VAL A 181 -28.00 12.34 17.07
C VAL A 181 -27.15 13.43 17.71
N THR A 182 -25.95 13.06 18.16
CA THR A 182 -24.94 14.02 18.59
C THR A 182 -23.79 14.12 17.57
N ASN A 183 -22.82 15.01 17.75
CA ASN A 183 -21.54 14.86 17.06
C ASN A 183 -20.91 13.52 17.48
N PRO A 184 -20.10 12.83 16.66
CA PRO A 184 -19.39 11.65 17.12
C PRO A 184 -18.64 11.95 18.41
N THR A 185 -18.79 11.06 19.39
CA THR A 185 -18.18 11.22 20.71
C THR A 185 -17.09 10.19 20.96
N HIS A 186 -17.14 9.05 20.27
CA HIS A 186 -16.15 7.99 20.44
C HIS A 186 -16.02 7.06 19.22
N LEU A 187 -14.96 6.24 19.25
CA LEU A 187 -14.67 5.20 18.26
C LEU A 187 -14.89 3.83 18.88
N LYS A 188 -15.38 2.87 18.09
CA LYS A 188 -15.44 1.45 18.47
C LYS A 188 -14.95 0.56 17.34
N PHE A 189 -14.31 -0.54 17.72
CA PHE A 189 -14.03 -1.62 16.79
C PHE A 189 -15.32 -2.38 16.46
N ASN A 190 -15.55 -2.66 15.19
CA ASN A 190 -16.71 -3.45 14.77
C ASN A 190 -16.47 -4.96 14.87
N ASN A 191 -15.20 -5.38 14.82
CA ASN A 191 -14.80 -6.78 14.69
C ASN A 191 -13.60 -7.15 15.58
N TYR A 192 -13.42 -6.46 16.70
CA TYR A 192 -12.42 -6.78 17.71
C TYR A 192 -13.04 -6.64 19.10
N ASN A 193 -12.85 -7.67 19.93
CA ASN A 193 -13.23 -7.62 21.33
C ASN A 193 -12.06 -7.05 22.14
N GLU A 194 -12.32 -6.10 23.04
CA GLU A 194 -11.29 -5.44 23.85
C GLU A 194 -10.49 -6.42 24.74
N ASP A 195 -11.11 -7.56 25.08
CA ASP A 195 -10.47 -8.63 25.85
C ASP A 195 -9.52 -9.51 25.00
N ASP A 196 -9.61 -9.45 23.68
CA ASP A 196 -8.78 -10.28 22.80
C ASP A 196 -7.33 -9.76 22.76
N ILE A 197 -6.37 -10.69 22.73
CA ILE A 197 -4.95 -10.38 22.59
C ILE A 197 -4.46 -10.92 21.26
N ILE A 198 -3.98 -10.02 20.39
CA ILE A 198 -3.39 -10.40 19.12
C ILE A 198 -1.95 -10.83 19.37
N GLU A 199 -1.69 -12.13 19.26
CA GLU A 199 -0.36 -12.70 19.48
C GLU A 199 0.42 -12.84 18.17
N ILE A 200 1.56 -12.15 18.07
CA ILE A 200 2.42 -12.13 16.87
C ILE A 200 3.89 -12.34 17.22
N TYR A 201 4.72 -12.72 16.26
CA TYR A 201 6.17 -12.60 16.36
C TYR A 201 6.62 -11.26 15.80
N SER A 202 7.77 -10.75 16.26
CA SER A 202 8.34 -9.49 15.75
C SER A 202 8.61 -9.60 14.25
N GLY A 203 8.00 -8.76 13.44
CA GLY A 203 8.08 -8.81 11.97
C GLY A 203 6.95 -9.57 11.29
N ASP A 204 5.99 -10.13 12.02
CA ASP A 204 4.75 -10.64 11.43
C ASP A 204 3.86 -9.49 10.93
N SER A 205 3.07 -9.79 9.89
CA SER A 205 2.02 -8.90 9.39
C SER A 205 0.69 -9.23 10.04
N ILE A 206 -0.06 -8.19 10.40
CA ILE A 206 -1.47 -8.30 10.76
C ILE A 206 -2.28 -8.21 9.46
N ASP A 207 -2.57 -9.37 8.89
CA ASP A 207 -3.31 -9.48 7.62
C ASP A 207 -4.84 -9.36 7.81
N HIS A 208 -5.32 -9.53 9.04
CA HIS A 208 -6.73 -9.34 9.37
C HIS A 208 -7.12 -7.86 9.21
N GLU A 209 -8.26 -7.62 8.58
CA GLU A 209 -8.80 -6.26 8.41
C GLU A 209 -9.63 -5.86 9.63
N TYR A 210 -9.19 -4.83 10.34
CA TYR A 210 -9.93 -4.28 11.47
C TYR A 210 -10.72 -3.07 11.02
N LEU A 211 -12.01 -3.05 11.39
CA LEU A 211 -12.95 -2.00 11.06
C LEU A 211 -13.27 -1.18 12.31
N ILE A 212 -13.21 0.13 12.19
CA ILE A 212 -13.51 1.08 13.27
C ILE A 212 -14.59 2.03 12.77
N SER A 213 -15.66 2.19 13.53
CA SER A 213 -16.74 3.12 13.23
C SER A 213 -16.85 4.21 14.28
N LEU A 214 -17.44 5.33 13.88
CA LEU A 214 -17.74 6.46 14.75
C LEU A 214 -19.12 6.25 15.40
N TYR A 215 -19.22 6.61 16.67
CA TYR A 215 -20.44 6.53 17.47
C TYR A 215 -20.69 7.83 18.22
N ASP A 216 -21.96 8.13 18.44
CA ASP A 216 -22.44 9.31 19.16
C ASP A 216 -22.84 8.95 20.61
N ASP A 217 -23.28 9.92 21.40
CA ASP A 217 -23.70 9.71 22.80
C ASP A 217 -24.94 8.80 22.96
N TYR A 218 -25.71 8.58 21.89
CA TYR A 218 -26.89 7.71 21.85
C TYR A 218 -26.60 6.35 21.22
N GLU A 219 -25.32 6.00 21.05
CA GLU A 219 -24.88 4.74 20.43
C GLU A 219 -25.31 4.58 18.96
N ASN A 220 -25.63 5.68 18.28
CA ASN A 220 -25.84 5.67 16.84
C ASN A 220 -24.50 5.52 16.12
N LYS A 221 -24.38 4.47 15.31
CA LYS A 221 -23.28 4.30 14.36
C LYS A 221 -23.50 5.23 13.16
N PHE A 222 -22.48 6.00 12.78
CA PHE A 222 -22.55 6.86 11.60
C PHE A 222 -22.34 6.06 10.31
N GLU A 223 -23.33 6.11 9.42
CA GLU A 223 -23.29 5.54 8.08
C GLU A 223 -23.68 6.67 7.11
N ILE A 224 -22.73 7.20 6.33
CA ILE A 224 -23.03 8.16 5.26
C ILE A 224 -22.98 7.39 3.95
N ASP A 225 -24.13 7.26 3.28
CA ASP A 225 -24.30 6.34 2.15
C ASP A 225 -23.83 6.91 0.79
N ASP A 226 -23.60 8.23 0.68
CA ASP A 226 -23.34 8.86 -0.62
C ASP A 226 -21.85 9.18 -0.89
N TYR A 227 -21.21 8.31 -1.66
CA TYR A 227 -19.85 8.51 -2.19
C TYR A 227 -19.78 9.49 -3.36
N THR A 228 -20.90 9.71 -4.07
CA THR A 228 -20.88 10.37 -5.37
C THR A 228 -20.45 11.83 -5.29
N ASN A 229 -20.60 12.45 -4.11
CA ASN A 229 -20.32 13.86 -3.87
C ASN A 229 -19.28 14.10 -2.78
N MET A 230 -18.43 13.10 -2.47
CA MET A 230 -17.46 13.22 -1.39
C MET A 230 -16.38 14.28 -1.72
N LYS A 231 -16.33 15.37 -0.94
CA LYS A 231 -15.30 16.41 -1.08
C LYS A 231 -14.03 15.98 -0.34
N LEU A 232 -12.85 16.36 -0.82
CA LEU A 232 -11.58 16.03 -0.15
C LEU A 232 -11.57 16.45 1.34
N GLN A 233 -12.21 17.57 1.66
CA GLN A 233 -12.33 18.11 3.03
C GLN A 233 -13.15 17.22 3.97
N SER A 234 -13.92 16.27 3.43
CA SER A 234 -14.72 15.34 4.24
C SER A 234 -13.98 14.07 4.63
N LEU A 235 -12.75 13.87 4.13
CA LEU A 235 -11.97 12.70 4.49
C LEU A 235 -11.46 12.85 5.93
N MET A 236 -11.68 11.79 6.70
CA MET A 236 -11.07 11.61 8.01
C MET A 236 -9.78 10.83 7.84
N PHE A 237 -8.66 11.38 8.29
CA PHE A 237 -7.36 10.73 8.30
C PHE A 237 -7.08 10.17 9.68
N TYR A 238 -6.37 9.05 9.73
CA TYR A 238 -5.97 8.40 10.97
C TYR A 238 -4.49 7.99 10.93
N GLU A 239 -3.94 7.79 12.12
CA GLU A 239 -2.60 7.25 12.32
C GLU A 239 -2.62 6.14 13.38
N LEU A 240 -1.82 5.10 13.15
CA LEU A 240 -1.59 4.01 14.07
C LEU A 240 -0.31 4.26 14.88
N TYR A 241 -0.36 4.02 16.19
CA TYR A 241 0.78 4.14 17.10
C TYR A 241 0.93 2.85 17.91
N ILE A 242 2.16 2.47 18.25
CA ILE A 242 2.42 1.32 19.11
C ILE A 242 3.39 1.68 20.24
N TYR A 243 3.10 1.24 21.46
CA TYR A 243 3.98 1.38 22.62
C TYR A 243 3.72 0.27 23.62
N GLY A 244 4.70 0.02 24.50
CA GLY A 244 4.59 -1.01 25.54
C GLY A 244 3.47 -0.66 26.53
N LYS A 245 2.62 -1.64 26.83
CA LYS A 245 1.43 -1.49 27.70
C LYS A 245 1.81 -1.20 29.15
N TYR A 246 2.81 -1.92 29.65
CA TYR A 246 3.29 -1.82 31.04
C TYR A 246 4.72 -1.28 31.14
N ASP A 247 5.49 -1.31 30.04
CA ASP A 247 6.89 -0.90 30.01
C ASP A 247 7.15 0.02 28.81
N THR A 248 7.30 1.32 29.09
CA THR A 248 7.59 2.35 28.08
C THR A 248 8.98 2.24 27.46
N SER A 249 9.88 1.42 28.03
CA SER A 249 11.21 1.16 27.45
C SER A 249 11.17 0.19 26.27
N LEU A 250 10.07 -0.57 26.12
CA LEU A 250 9.85 -1.46 24.99
C LEU A 250 9.71 -0.65 23.70
N LYS A 251 10.67 -0.83 22.81
CA LYS A 251 10.68 -0.21 21.49
C LYS A 251 9.92 -1.08 20.50
N ALA A 252 8.97 -0.48 19.79
CA ALA A 252 8.31 -1.10 18.66
C ALA A 252 8.08 -0.08 17.54
N ARG A 253 7.88 -0.58 16.32
CA ARG A 253 7.62 0.22 15.13
C ARG A 253 6.66 -0.50 14.20
N ILE A 254 5.78 0.29 13.59
CA ILE A 254 4.82 -0.17 12.57
C ILE A 254 5.40 0.13 11.20
N PHE A 255 5.27 -0.82 10.28
CA PHE A 255 5.58 -0.69 8.86
C PHE A 255 4.33 -0.94 8.03
N GLY A 256 4.31 -0.38 6.81
CA GLY A 256 3.15 -0.39 5.92
C GLY A 256 2.24 0.83 6.13
N SER A 257 0.96 0.67 5.79
CA SER A 257 -0.05 1.74 5.74
C SER A 257 -0.58 2.13 7.13
N HIS A 258 0.32 2.57 8.02
CA HIS A 258 -0.01 3.05 9.36
C HIS A 258 -0.62 4.46 9.38
N LYS A 259 -0.65 5.14 8.24
CA LYS A 259 -1.37 6.41 8.00
C LYS A 259 -2.31 6.19 6.83
N ASN A 260 -3.59 6.47 7.04
CA ASN A 260 -4.60 6.27 6.00
C ASN A 260 -5.82 7.15 6.26
N TYR A 261 -6.90 6.91 5.52
CA TYR A 261 -8.17 7.62 5.66
C TYR A 261 -9.35 6.65 5.84
N CYS A 262 -10.46 7.19 6.34
CA CYS A 262 -11.72 6.48 6.53
C CYS A 262 -12.64 6.66 5.32
N MET A 263 -13.41 5.64 5.01
CA MET A 263 -14.42 5.63 3.94
C MET A 263 -15.80 5.38 4.56
N ASN A 264 -16.80 6.20 4.22
CA ASN A 264 -18.15 6.12 4.81
C ASN A 264 -18.16 6.07 6.34
N ASN A 265 -17.38 6.95 6.97
CA ASN A 265 -17.22 6.99 8.43
C ASN A 265 -16.79 5.67 9.06
N THR A 266 -16.24 4.76 8.26
CA THR A 266 -15.64 3.52 8.71
C THR A 266 -14.18 3.54 8.30
N CYS A 267 -13.30 3.41 9.27
CA CYS A 267 -11.87 3.37 9.08
C CYS A 267 -11.46 1.90 9.05
N SER A 268 -10.63 1.50 8.09
CA SER A 268 -10.08 0.15 8.08
C SER A 268 -8.58 0.15 7.93
N PHE A 269 -7.91 -0.78 8.61
CA PHE A 269 -6.50 -1.06 8.41
C PHE A 269 -6.26 -2.57 8.33
N LYS A 270 -5.26 -2.94 7.53
CA LYS A 270 -4.76 -4.30 7.34
C LYS A 270 -3.34 -4.26 6.78
N ASN A 271 -2.68 -5.41 6.73
CA ASN A 271 -1.35 -5.58 6.15
C ASN A 271 -0.31 -4.64 6.79
N ILE A 272 -0.40 -4.44 8.10
CA ILE A 272 0.61 -3.70 8.86
C ILE A 272 1.60 -4.70 9.46
N GLN A 273 2.89 -4.40 9.36
CA GLN A 273 3.94 -5.23 9.94
C GLN A 273 4.44 -4.58 11.21
N ILE A 274 4.53 -5.35 12.30
CA ILE A 274 4.93 -4.83 13.61
C ILE A 274 6.26 -5.44 14.02
N ILE A 275 7.27 -4.60 14.27
CA ILE A 275 8.59 -5.02 14.73
C ILE A 275 8.81 -4.44 16.13
N GLY A 276 9.08 -5.28 17.11
CA GLY A 276 9.27 -4.85 18.50
C GLY A 276 9.97 -5.91 19.35
N ASN A 277 10.44 -5.51 20.53
CA ASN A 277 10.97 -6.45 21.51
C ASN A 277 9.83 -7.35 22.04
N PRO A 278 10.10 -8.57 22.53
CA PRO A 278 9.08 -9.39 23.18
C PRO A 278 8.42 -8.65 24.36
N GLY A 279 7.10 -8.72 24.46
CA GLY A 279 6.33 -8.03 25.51
C GLY A 279 4.89 -7.72 25.12
N ASP A 280 4.18 -7.04 26.02
CA ASP A 280 2.80 -6.61 25.84
C ASP A 280 2.74 -5.14 25.38
N TYR A 281 1.97 -4.88 24.33
CA TYR A 281 1.85 -3.59 23.65
C TYR A 281 0.39 -3.17 23.50
N LEU A 282 0.18 -1.87 23.32
CA LEU A 282 -1.06 -1.30 22.82
C LEU A 282 -0.82 -0.75 21.42
N LEU A 283 -1.62 -1.20 20.45
CA LEU A 283 -1.73 -0.56 19.14
C LEU A 283 -2.93 0.38 19.17
N ASP A 284 -2.62 1.66 19.10
CA ASP A 284 -3.59 2.73 19.11
C ASP A 284 -3.93 3.17 17.70
N PHE A 285 -5.22 3.19 17.41
CA PHE A 285 -5.77 3.94 16.31
C PHE A 285 -6.16 5.34 16.81
N LYS A 286 -5.77 6.39 16.10
CA LYS A 286 -6.15 7.77 16.43
C LYS A 286 -6.54 8.55 15.18
N LEU A 287 -7.67 9.24 15.23
CA LEU A 287 -8.04 10.21 14.20
C LEU A 287 -7.14 11.45 14.26
N VAL A 288 -6.64 11.85 13.10
CA VAL A 288 -5.85 13.06 12.87
C VAL A 288 -6.73 14.19 12.33
N THR A 289 -7.72 13.86 11.49
CA THR A 289 -8.74 14.82 11.00
C THR A 289 -10.13 14.24 11.18
N TYR A 290 -11.14 15.13 11.22
CA TYR A 290 -12.53 14.79 11.58
C TYR A 290 -13.53 14.99 10.43
N GLY A 291 -13.06 15.38 9.24
CA GLY A 291 -13.92 15.58 8.08
C GLY A 291 -14.95 16.67 8.32
N TYR A 292 -16.24 16.32 8.23
CA TYR A 292 -17.38 17.21 8.50
C TYR A 292 -17.75 17.33 9.99
N PHE A 293 -17.19 16.47 10.83
CA PHE A 293 -17.51 16.44 12.25
C PHE A 293 -16.65 17.43 13.02
N ASP A 294 -17.20 17.90 14.14
CA ASP A 294 -16.41 18.65 15.09
C ASP A 294 -15.43 17.73 15.83
N VAL A 295 -14.35 18.33 16.33
CA VAL A 295 -13.33 17.64 17.12
C VAL A 295 -13.96 17.09 18.41
N PHE A 296 -13.72 15.80 18.68
CA PHE A 296 -14.15 15.11 19.91
C PHE A 296 -12.99 14.43 20.64
N THR A 297 -13.15 14.19 21.94
CA THR A 297 -12.05 13.77 22.83
C THR A 297 -11.71 12.29 22.73
N ASN A 298 -12.71 11.40 22.57
CA ASN A 298 -12.47 9.96 22.50
C ASN A 298 -12.23 9.52 21.05
N ASN A 299 -11.36 10.25 20.36
CA ASN A 299 -11.00 10.03 18.95
C ASN A 299 -9.92 8.94 18.76
N LYS A 300 -9.81 8.04 19.74
CA LYS A 300 -8.77 7.05 19.87
C LYS A 300 -9.36 5.75 20.39
N VAL A 301 -8.94 4.63 19.82
CA VAL A 301 -9.26 3.28 20.29
C VAL A 301 -8.00 2.42 20.24
N SER A 302 -7.89 1.45 21.15
CA SER A 302 -6.66 0.67 21.37
C SER A 302 -6.94 -0.82 21.27
N MET A 303 -5.98 -1.60 20.77
CA MET A 303 -6.00 -3.06 20.79
C MET A 303 -4.76 -3.64 21.47
N ASN A 304 -4.95 -4.76 22.16
CA ASN A 304 -3.88 -5.47 22.86
C ASN A 304 -3.08 -6.33 21.88
N ILE A 305 -1.77 -6.12 21.85
CA ILE A 305 -0.85 -6.90 21.03
C ILE A 305 0.21 -7.51 21.93
N LYS A 306 0.49 -8.80 21.74
CA LYS A 306 1.57 -9.49 22.43
C LYS A 306 2.61 -9.95 21.42
N ILE A 307 3.81 -9.38 21.51
CA ILE A 307 4.95 -9.81 20.71
C ILE A 307 5.65 -10.96 21.46
N LYS A 308 5.61 -12.15 20.86
CA LYS A 308 6.22 -13.36 21.43
C LYS A 308 7.73 -13.37 21.28
N GLU A 309 8.40 -14.07 22.19
CA GLU A 309 9.82 -14.39 22.07
C GLU A 309 10.10 -15.24 20.81
N CYS A 310 11.26 -15.04 20.20
CA CYS A 310 11.65 -15.74 18.98
C CYS A 310 12.21 -17.15 19.23
N ASN A 311 11.41 -18.01 19.86
CA ASN A 311 11.82 -19.38 20.22
C ASN A 311 11.32 -20.44 19.22
N LYS A 312 10.68 -20.00 18.12
CA LYS A 312 10.06 -20.89 17.13
C LYS A 312 11.13 -21.53 16.25
N LYS A 313 11.14 -22.86 16.19
CA LYS A 313 12.08 -23.63 15.36
C LYS A 313 12.06 -23.13 13.90
N GLY A 314 13.23 -22.78 13.38
CA GLY A 314 13.41 -22.27 12.02
C GLY A 314 13.14 -20.77 11.83
N HIS A 315 12.91 -20.02 12.91
CA HIS A 315 12.91 -18.55 12.88
C HIS A 315 14.27 -18.04 13.36
N ILE A 316 14.64 -16.85 12.90
CA ILE A 316 15.91 -16.19 13.21
C ILE A 316 15.59 -14.86 13.85
N ASP A 317 16.23 -14.60 14.99
CA ASP A 317 16.22 -13.32 15.69
C ASP A 317 17.39 -12.46 15.22
N SER A 318 17.14 -11.53 14.28
CA SER A 318 18.21 -10.69 13.72
C SER A 318 17.74 -9.29 13.35
N PHE A 319 18.69 -8.35 13.30
CA PHE A 319 18.42 -6.98 12.85
C PHE A 319 18.07 -6.98 11.37
N ARG A 320 16.84 -6.58 11.06
CA ARG A 320 16.31 -6.47 9.71
C ARG A 320 15.80 -5.05 9.48
N ASN A 321 15.75 -4.60 8.23
CA ASN A 321 15.17 -3.31 7.83
C ASN A 321 15.90 -2.05 8.36
N GLY A 322 17.18 -2.19 8.75
CA GLY A 322 18.03 -1.04 9.14
C GLY A 322 17.61 -0.34 10.43
N ILE A 323 16.92 -1.06 11.33
CA ILE A 323 16.44 -0.53 12.60
C ILE A 323 17.09 -1.30 13.75
N ASP A 324 17.36 -0.60 14.84
CA ASP A 324 17.95 -1.15 16.07
C ASP A 324 16.92 -1.93 16.92
N ILE A 325 16.13 -2.78 16.24
CA ILE A 325 15.16 -3.71 16.83
C ILE A 325 15.24 -4.99 16.01
N LYS A 326 15.42 -6.14 16.67
CA LYS A 326 15.48 -7.42 15.97
C LYS A 326 14.10 -7.89 15.56
N SER A 327 14.04 -8.55 14.39
CA SER A 327 12.85 -9.22 13.89
C SER A 327 13.01 -10.73 14.02
N CYS A 328 11.90 -11.40 14.31
CA CYS A 328 11.77 -12.85 14.32
C CYS A 328 11.07 -13.32 13.04
N TYR A 329 11.84 -13.76 12.05
CA TYR A 329 11.27 -14.19 10.77
C TYR A 329 11.77 -15.56 10.36
N LYS A 330 10.97 -16.23 9.53
CA LYS A 330 11.43 -17.41 8.80
C LYS A 330 12.23 -16.93 7.58
N PRO A 331 13.50 -17.34 7.43
CA PRO A 331 14.31 -16.89 6.30
C PRO A 331 13.67 -17.32 4.99
N TYR A 332 13.67 -16.41 4.01
CA TYR A 332 13.15 -16.66 2.68
C TYR A 332 14.26 -16.50 1.64
N CYS A 333 14.42 -17.51 0.80
CA CYS A 333 15.38 -17.51 -0.29
C CYS A 333 14.62 -17.75 -1.60
N ASP A 334 14.66 -16.78 -2.52
CA ASP A 334 14.04 -16.92 -3.86
C ASP A 334 14.57 -18.17 -4.59
N THR A 335 15.89 -18.37 -4.47
CA THR A 335 16.60 -19.48 -5.11
C THR A 335 17.65 -20.02 -4.13
N CYS A 336 17.40 -21.22 -3.62
CA CYS A 336 18.34 -21.96 -2.79
C CYS A 336 18.39 -23.39 -3.32
N ASN A 337 19.24 -23.63 -4.34
CA ASN A 337 19.12 -24.82 -5.20
C ASN A 337 19.08 -26.14 -4.42
N LEU A 338 20.18 -26.48 -3.75
CA LEU A 338 20.33 -27.73 -2.98
C LEU A 338 20.71 -27.45 -1.51
N GLY A 339 20.87 -26.18 -1.14
CA GLY A 339 21.26 -25.77 0.20
C GLY A 339 20.07 -25.51 1.11
N LYS A 340 20.35 -25.24 2.39
CA LYS A 340 19.34 -24.82 3.38
C LYS A 340 19.36 -23.29 3.49
N CYS A 341 18.20 -22.65 3.43
CA CYS A 341 18.11 -21.19 3.61
C CYS A 341 18.36 -20.85 5.09
N ILE A 342 19.48 -20.20 5.39
CA ILE A 342 19.90 -19.83 6.75
C ILE A 342 19.72 -18.34 7.04
N ASN A 343 19.49 -17.52 6.03
CA ASN A 343 19.07 -16.13 6.15
C ASN A 343 18.40 -15.71 4.83
N ASP A 344 17.79 -14.54 4.76
CA ASP A 344 17.17 -14.03 3.55
C ASP A 344 18.19 -14.00 2.40
N ASN A 345 17.88 -14.78 1.35
CA ASN A 345 18.76 -15.00 0.20
C ASN A 345 20.19 -15.49 0.54
N LEU A 346 20.40 -16.09 1.71
CA LEU A 346 21.66 -16.71 2.11
C LEU A 346 21.45 -18.20 2.37
N CYS A 347 22.11 -19.02 1.56
CA CYS A 347 22.05 -20.46 1.66
C CYS A 347 23.29 -21.04 2.34
N ASP A 348 23.07 -22.03 3.21
CA ASP A 348 24.10 -22.96 3.64
C ASP A 348 24.24 -24.07 2.61
N CYS A 349 25.42 -24.09 1.98
CA CYS A 349 25.79 -25.06 0.95
C CYS A 349 26.71 -26.16 1.49
N SER A 350 26.99 -26.21 2.80
CA SER A 350 27.98 -27.10 3.41
C SER A 350 27.71 -28.58 3.16
N GLU A 351 26.43 -28.98 3.13
CA GLU A 351 25.98 -30.34 2.81
C GLU A 351 25.92 -30.63 1.28
N THR A 352 26.33 -29.69 0.43
CA THR A 352 26.17 -29.77 -1.03
C THR A 352 27.51 -29.71 -1.77
N LYS A 353 27.52 -30.16 -3.05
CA LYS A 353 28.67 -30.01 -3.97
C LYS A 353 28.79 -28.61 -4.58
N PHE A 354 27.98 -27.66 -4.12
CA PHE A 354 27.90 -26.30 -4.64
C PHE A 354 28.37 -25.30 -3.59
N THR A 355 28.70 -24.09 -4.04
CA THR A 355 29.20 -22.97 -3.26
C THR A 355 28.57 -21.66 -3.75
N GLY A 356 28.87 -20.55 -3.06
CA GLY A 356 28.30 -19.23 -3.29
C GLY A 356 26.96 -19.03 -2.58
N ILE A 357 26.51 -17.77 -2.54
CA ILE A 357 25.36 -17.31 -1.74
C ILE A 357 24.06 -18.11 -2.00
N LYS A 358 23.87 -18.58 -3.24
CA LYS A 358 22.68 -19.32 -3.70
C LYS A 358 22.91 -20.83 -3.90
N CYS A 359 24.09 -21.34 -3.53
CA CYS A 359 24.53 -22.71 -3.86
C CYS A 359 24.39 -23.06 -5.36
N SER A 360 24.69 -22.11 -6.24
CA SER A 360 24.62 -22.29 -7.69
C SER A 360 25.97 -22.55 -8.34
N ASN A 361 27.07 -22.17 -7.69
CA ASN A 361 28.41 -22.32 -8.24
C ASN A 361 28.96 -23.69 -7.87
N ARG A 362 29.59 -24.41 -8.80
CA ARG A 362 30.37 -25.60 -8.45
C ARG A 362 31.69 -25.18 -7.82
N TYR A 363 32.23 -26.00 -6.92
CA TYR A 363 33.61 -25.81 -6.46
C TYR A 363 34.55 -25.75 -7.66
N LYS A 364 35.49 -24.79 -7.65
CA LYS A 364 36.54 -24.73 -8.67
C LYS A 364 37.34 -26.03 -8.56
N GLN A 365 37.21 -26.91 -9.54
CA GLN A 365 38.01 -28.13 -9.59
C GLN A 365 39.49 -27.73 -9.61
N LYS A 366 40.23 -28.19 -8.62
CA LYS A 366 41.68 -28.02 -8.60
C LYS A 366 42.25 -28.94 -9.67
N ARG A 367 42.79 -28.36 -10.74
CA ARG A 367 43.45 -29.10 -11.82
C ARG A 367 44.60 -29.92 -11.19
N PRO A 368 44.56 -31.26 -11.24
CA PRO A 368 45.62 -32.06 -10.64
C PRO A 368 46.88 -31.92 -11.49
N LEU A 369 47.92 -31.28 -10.91
CA LEU A 369 49.20 -31.03 -11.58
C LEU A 369 49.86 -32.30 -12.15
N ILE A 370 49.58 -33.45 -11.54
CA ILE A 370 50.08 -34.76 -11.97
C ILE A 370 49.58 -35.12 -13.38
N ILE A 371 48.30 -34.85 -13.68
CA ILE A 371 47.73 -35.16 -15.00
C ILE A 371 48.38 -34.28 -16.06
N ASP A 372 48.60 -33.00 -15.75
CA ASP A 372 49.28 -32.07 -16.66
C ASP A 372 50.72 -32.47 -16.96
N PHE A 373 51.42 -32.98 -15.94
CA PHE A 373 52.77 -33.50 -16.07
C PHE A 373 52.82 -34.71 -17.02
N PHE A 374 51.94 -35.71 -16.84
CA PHE A 374 51.88 -36.88 -17.73
C PHE A 374 51.55 -36.50 -19.17
N PHE A 375 50.60 -35.59 -19.38
CA PHE A 375 50.26 -35.12 -20.73
C PHE A 375 51.44 -34.38 -21.38
N SER A 376 52.14 -33.54 -20.63
CA SER A 376 53.31 -32.81 -21.15
C SER A 376 54.45 -33.76 -21.52
N LEU A 377 54.74 -34.75 -20.65
CA LEU A 377 55.78 -35.76 -20.89
C LEU A 377 55.48 -36.58 -22.16
N TYR A 378 54.22 -37.01 -22.32
CA TYR A 378 53.79 -37.76 -23.50
C TYR A 378 53.93 -36.95 -24.79
N ALA A 379 53.60 -35.65 -24.75
CA ALA A 379 53.76 -34.76 -25.90
C ALA A 379 55.24 -34.63 -26.31
N TYR A 380 56.16 -34.43 -25.37
CA TYR A 380 57.60 -34.37 -25.67
C TYR A 380 58.15 -35.67 -26.26
N PHE A 381 57.68 -36.81 -25.74
CA PHE A 381 58.05 -38.12 -26.27
C PHE A 381 57.63 -38.27 -27.75
N LEU A 382 56.40 -37.88 -28.09
CA LEU A 382 55.91 -37.92 -29.46
C LEU A 382 56.69 -36.98 -30.39
N ILE A 383 57.03 -35.77 -29.93
CA ILE A 383 57.83 -34.81 -30.71
C ILE A 383 59.26 -35.33 -30.94
N SER A 384 59.87 -35.96 -29.94
CA SER A 384 61.20 -36.56 -30.09
C SER A 384 61.17 -37.71 -31.10
N LEU A 385 60.15 -38.56 -31.02
CA LEU A 385 59.96 -39.68 -31.94
C LEU A 385 59.78 -39.20 -33.38
N THR A 386 59.01 -38.14 -33.63
CA THR A 386 58.82 -37.60 -34.98
C THR A 386 60.13 -37.03 -35.54
N ILE A 387 60.92 -36.30 -34.75
CA ILE A 387 62.22 -35.78 -35.17
C ILE A 387 63.17 -36.93 -35.56
N LEU A 388 63.24 -38.00 -34.75
CA LEU A 388 64.06 -39.16 -35.05
C LEU A 388 63.67 -39.83 -36.37
N ILE A 389 62.36 -39.97 -36.63
CA ILE A 389 61.85 -40.55 -37.87
C ILE A 389 62.21 -39.65 -39.06
N SER A 390 62.08 -38.31 -38.93
CA SER A 390 62.47 -37.38 -40.00
C SER A 390 63.97 -37.45 -40.33
N ILE A 391 64.83 -37.56 -39.31
CA ILE A 391 66.28 -37.76 -39.50
C ILE A 391 66.54 -39.08 -40.23
N PHE A 392 65.87 -40.17 -39.83
CA PHE A 392 66.01 -41.46 -40.49
C PHE A 392 65.59 -41.40 -41.97
N ILE A 393 64.45 -40.78 -42.28
CA ILE A 393 63.99 -40.60 -43.66
C ILE A 393 65.01 -39.80 -44.50
N TYR A 394 65.63 -38.78 -43.91
CA TYR A 394 66.65 -37.96 -44.58
C TYR A 394 67.88 -38.78 -44.99
N PHE A 395 68.37 -39.66 -44.11
CA PHE A 395 69.56 -40.48 -44.39
C PHE A 395 69.33 -41.62 -45.38
N PHE A 396 68.09 -42.10 -45.54
CA PHE A 396 67.75 -43.22 -46.44
C PHE A 396 67.08 -42.76 -47.75
N ARG A 397 67.41 -41.55 -48.23
CA ARG A 397 66.72 -40.91 -49.35
C ARG A 397 67.23 -41.33 -50.74
N ASP A 398 68.40 -41.94 -50.85
CA ASP A 398 69.07 -42.06 -52.14
C ASP A 398 68.91 -43.43 -52.81
N GLU A 399 67.97 -43.52 -53.76
CA GLU A 399 68.09 -44.39 -54.94
C GLU A 399 67.42 -43.70 -56.14
N ASP A 400 68.21 -43.03 -56.98
CA ASP A 400 67.75 -42.51 -58.26
C ASP A 400 67.56 -43.67 -59.24
N VAL A 401 66.32 -43.87 -59.71
CA VAL A 401 66.01 -44.88 -60.72
C VAL A 401 65.86 -44.18 -62.08
N ILE A 402 66.87 -44.33 -62.93
CA ILE A 402 66.84 -43.84 -64.32
C ILE A 402 65.83 -44.69 -65.10
N LYS A 403 64.88 -44.05 -65.79
CA LYS A 403 63.93 -44.71 -66.70
C LYS A 403 64.00 -44.02 -68.06
N ALA A 404 63.94 -44.82 -69.13
CA ALA A 404 63.85 -44.32 -70.50
C ALA A 404 62.39 -44.32 -70.97
N ASP A 405 62.00 -43.25 -71.67
CA ASP A 405 60.69 -43.14 -72.31
C ASP A 405 60.67 -43.83 -73.68
N ALA A 406 59.48 -43.94 -74.29
CA ALA A 406 59.29 -44.60 -75.59
C ALA A 406 60.00 -43.91 -76.78
N ASN A 407 60.53 -42.70 -76.58
CA ASN A 407 61.33 -41.92 -77.52
C ASN A 407 62.83 -41.90 -77.16
N GLU A 408 63.28 -42.83 -76.30
CA GLU A 408 64.67 -42.98 -75.86
C GLU A 408 65.24 -41.76 -75.11
N LYS A 409 64.39 -40.89 -74.57
CA LYS A 409 64.85 -39.81 -73.68
C LYS A 409 64.98 -40.35 -72.25
N GLU A 410 66.19 -40.25 -71.70
CA GLU A 410 66.44 -40.56 -70.30
C GLU A 410 65.88 -39.46 -69.40
N TYR A 411 65.05 -39.82 -68.42
CA TYR A 411 64.67 -38.93 -67.33
C TYR A 411 64.85 -39.63 -65.98
N ILE A 412 65.19 -38.83 -64.97
CA ILE A 412 65.27 -39.29 -63.59
C ILE A 412 63.84 -39.31 -63.04
N ALA A 413 63.23 -40.50 -63.01
CA ALA A 413 61.90 -40.65 -62.44
C ALA A 413 62.03 -40.66 -60.92
N CYS A 414 61.72 -39.54 -60.26
CA CYS A 414 61.66 -39.45 -58.80
C CYS A 414 60.59 -40.42 -58.26
N LYS A 415 60.99 -41.64 -57.90
CA LYS A 415 60.12 -42.59 -57.23
C LYS A 415 60.01 -42.16 -55.76
N LYS A 416 58.82 -41.72 -55.33
CA LYS A 416 58.56 -41.37 -53.93
C LYS A 416 59.03 -42.53 -53.05
N SER A 417 59.99 -42.27 -52.16
CA SER A 417 60.58 -43.34 -51.35
C SER A 417 59.49 -43.98 -50.47
N LYS A 418 59.61 -45.28 -50.17
CA LYS A 418 58.69 -45.93 -49.23
C LYS A 418 58.67 -45.19 -47.88
N ALA A 419 59.79 -44.60 -47.50
CA ALA A 419 59.94 -43.78 -46.30
C ALA A 419 59.07 -42.51 -46.32
N ALA A 420 58.94 -41.84 -47.46
CA ALA A 420 58.03 -40.71 -47.62
C ALA A 420 56.56 -41.13 -47.47
N ILE A 421 56.17 -42.30 -48.00
CA ILE A 421 54.81 -42.84 -47.81
C ILE A 421 54.53 -43.12 -46.32
N TYR A 422 55.50 -43.70 -45.59
CA TYR A 422 55.35 -43.90 -44.14
C TYR A 422 55.27 -42.58 -43.36
N SER A 423 56.01 -41.56 -43.78
CA SER A 423 55.92 -40.21 -43.20
C SER A 423 54.52 -39.62 -43.33
N ASP A 424 53.90 -39.77 -44.50
CA ASP A 424 52.54 -39.28 -44.76
C ASP A 424 51.52 -40.01 -43.87
N ILE A 425 51.66 -41.34 -43.73
CA ILE A 425 50.79 -42.15 -42.84
C ILE A 425 50.92 -41.70 -41.38
N ILE A 426 52.14 -41.44 -40.90
CA ILE A 426 52.38 -40.95 -39.54
C ILE A 426 51.79 -39.56 -39.34
N ASN A 427 51.98 -38.65 -40.30
CA ASN A 427 51.40 -37.31 -40.26
C ASN A 427 49.87 -37.37 -40.21
N ILE A 428 49.25 -38.24 -41.01
CA ILE A 428 47.80 -38.49 -40.97
C ILE A 428 47.37 -38.98 -39.57
N PHE A 429 48.11 -39.91 -38.97
CA PHE A 429 47.79 -40.41 -37.63
C PHE A 429 47.89 -39.32 -36.55
N ILE A 430 48.92 -38.47 -36.61
CA ILE A 430 49.08 -37.32 -35.70
C ILE A 430 47.92 -36.35 -35.84
N ILE A 431 47.46 -36.08 -37.07
CA ILE A 431 46.30 -35.23 -37.34
C ILE A 431 45.02 -35.83 -36.76
N ILE A 432 44.79 -37.13 -36.96
CA ILE A 432 43.62 -37.83 -36.40
C ILE A 432 43.63 -37.75 -34.88
N ALA A 433 44.77 -38.05 -34.25
CA ALA A 433 44.93 -37.96 -32.80
C ALA A 433 44.70 -36.52 -32.29
N GLY A 434 45.32 -35.52 -32.92
CA GLY A 434 45.13 -34.11 -32.58
C GLY A 434 43.68 -33.65 -32.71
N THR A 435 42.98 -34.12 -33.75
CA THR A 435 41.56 -33.82 -33.96
C THR A 435 40.68 -34.45 -32.89
N TYR A 436 40.96 -35.70 -32.51
CA TYR A 436 40.25 -36.39 -31.43
C TYR A 436 40.39 -35.64 -30.10
N TYR A 437 41.61 -35.22 -29.74
CA TYR A 437 41.87 -34.44 -28.53
C TYR A 437 41.18 -33.07 -28.55
N ALA A 438 41.25 -32.35 -29.69
CA ALA A 438 40.55 -31.09 -29.85
C ALA A 438 39.03 -31.27 -29.64
N TYR A 439 38.45 -32.34 -30.21
CA TYR A 439 37.03 -32.66 -30.02
C TYR A 439 36.66 -32.93 -28.55
N GLY A 440 37.50 -33.66 -27.80
CA GLY A 440 37.31 -33.89 -26.37
C GLY A 440 37.27 -32.60 -25.53
N ILE A 441 38.07 -31.60 -25.92
CA ILE A 441 38.14 -30.29 -25.26
C ILE A 441 36.88 -29.42 -25.54
N ARG A 442 36.09 -29.73 -26.58
CA ARG A 442 34.92 -28.93 -26.99
C ARG A 442 33.83 -28.83 -25.91
N ASN A 443 33.73 -29.85 -25.05
CA ASN A 443 32.76 -29.93 -23.96
C ASN A 443 33.27 -29.33 -22.62
N LEU A 444 34.47 -28.76 -22.59
CA LEU A 444 34.92 -27.98 -21.43
C LEU A 444 34.11 -26.69 -21.29
N ASP A 445 33.90 -26.29 -20.04
CA ASP A 445 33.10 -25.13 -19.65
C ASP A 445 33.59 -23.85 -20.37
N LYS A 446 32.66 -22.96 -20.76
CA LYS A 446 32.93 -21.79 -21.61
C LYS A 446 34.01 -20.86 -21.05
N LYS A 447 34.20 -20.87 -19.74
CA LYS A 447 35.25 -20.15 -19.00
C LYS A 447 36.68 -20.59 -19.35
N PHE A 448 36.88 -21.84 -19.77
CA PHE A 448 38.20 -22.40 -20.09
C PHE A 448 38.43 -22.51 -21.61
N LYS A 449 37.51 -21.98 -22.42
CA LYS A 449 37.72 -21.85 -23.85
C LYS A 449 38.63 -20.65 -24.08
N GLU A 450 39.88 -20.92 -24.49
CA GLU A 450 40.69 -19.89 -25.13
C GLU A 450 39.91 -19.27 -26.29
N LYS A 451 40.15 -17.98 -26.57
CA LYS A 451 39.57 -17.31 -27.73
C LYS A 451 39.81 -18.18 -28.97
N ARG A 452 38.77 -18.34 -29.80
CA ARG A 452 38.62 -19.29 -30.93
C ARG A 452 39.75 -19.35 -31.98
N GLU A 453 40.82 -18.58 -31.81
CA GLU A 453 41.93 -18.45 -32.75
C GLU A 453 42.76 -19.74 -32.88
N GLY A 454 42.95 -20.52 -31.80
CA GLY A 454 43.72 -21.78 -31.86
C GLY A 454 43.12 -22.86 -32.78
N TYR A 455 41.78 -22.94 -32.86
CA TYR A 455 41.09 -23.88 -33.74
C TYR A 455 41.23 -23.53 -35.22
N SER A 456 41.34 -22.23 -35.53
CA SER A 456 41.57 -21.73 -36.89
C SER A 456 42.94 -22.14 -37.40
N THR A 457 43.96 -22.12 -36.55
CA THR A 457 45.34 -22.45 -36.93
C THR A 457 45.49 -23.93 -37.25
N PHE A 458 44.88 -24.82 -36.45
CA PHE A 458 44.90 -26.26 -36.71
C PHE A 458 44.23 -26.63 -38.04
N PHE A 459 43.05 -26.05 -38.34
CA PHE A 459 42.35 -26.26 -39.61
C PHE A 459 43.10 -25.67 -40.81
N ARG A 460 43.80 -24.54 -40.65
CA ARG A 460 44.66 -23.98 -41.70
C ARG A 460 45.85 -24.90 -41.99
N SER A 461 46.52 -25.42 -40.96
CA SER A 461 47.63 -26.38 -41.14
C SER A 461 47.16 -27.66 -41.84
N TYR A 462 45.98 -28.18 -41.49
CA TYR A 462 45.37 -29.34 -42.15
C TYR A 462 45.07 -29.08 -43.63
N LYS A 463 44.50 -27.92 -43.94
CA LYS A 463 44.20 -27.52 -45.33
C LYS A 463 45.48 -27.35 -46.16
N THR A 464 46.54 -26.81 -45.58
CA THR A 464 47.83 -26.67 -46.26
C THR A 464 48.44 -28.03 -46.57
N LEU A 465 48.44 -28.96 -45.60
CA LEU A 465 48.93 -30.35 -45.77
C LEU A 465 48.21 -31.09 -46.90
N LEU A 466 46.87 -31.06 -46.90
CA LEU A 466 46.06 -31.66 -47.98
C LEU A 466 46.32 -31.04 -49.34
N LYS A 467 46.59 -29.73 -49.40
CA LYS A 467 46.85 -29.04 -50.66
C LYS A 467 48.18 -29.48 -51.28
N THR A 468 49.23 -29.64 -50.47
CA THR A 468 50.54 -30.11 -50.93
C THR A 468 50.55 -31.54 -51.48
N ASP A 469 49.72 -32.45 -50.96
CA ASP A 469 49.68 -33.85 -51.43
C ASP A 469 48.79 -34.06 -52.67
N ILE A 470 47.72 -33.27 -52.83
CA ILE A 470 46.75 -33.46 -53.92
C ILE A 470 47.18 -32.73 -55.20
N THR A 471 47.87 -31.57 -55.13
CA THR A 471 48.30 -30.86 -56.35
C THR A 471 49.64 -31.34 -56.90
N GLY A 472 50.52 -31.92 -56.07
CA GLY A 472 51.81 -32.47 -56.53
C GLY A 472 51.70 -33.69 -57.45
N THR A 473 50.54 -34.35 -57.49
CA THR A 473 50.25 -35.46 -58.43
C THR A 473 49.55 -35.01 -59.73
N ALA A 474 49.09 -33.76 -59.82
CA ALA A 474 48.32 -33.27 -60.97
C ALA A 474 49.11 -32.34 -61.91
N GLU A 475 50.22 -31.72 -61.48
CA GLU A 475 50.94 -30.71 -62.27
C GLU A 475 52.10 -31.23 -63.15
N ASN A 476 52.44 -32.53 -63.10
CA ASN A 476 53.51 -33.10 -63.95
C ASN A 476 53.03 -33.66 -65.31
N LEU A 477 51.89 -33.18 -65.84
CA LEU A 477 51.38 -33.58 -67.17
C LEU A 477 51.01 -32.39 -68.08
N ILE A 478 51.66 -31.24 -67.92
CA ILE A 478 51.55 -30.13 -68.89
C ILE A 478 52.88 -30.00 -69.63
N PRO A 479 52.98 -30.36 -70.93
CA PRO A 479 54.09 -29.97 -71.76
C PRO A 479 53.97 -28.48 -72.12
N ASP A 480 54.96 -27.68 -71.74
CA ASP A 480 55.19 -26.36 -72.32
C ASP A 480 55.50 -26.52 -73.81
N TYR A 481 54.57 -26.13 -74.68
CA TYR A 481 54.87 -25.83 -76.08
C TYR A 481 55.65 -24.51 -76.11
N MET A 482 56.86 -24.55 -76.66
CA MET A 482 57.57 -23.34 -77.09
C MET A 482 56.86 -22.71 -78.30
N GLU A 483 56.77 -21.39 -78.25
CA GLU A 483 56.50 -20.50 -79.37
C GLU A 483 57.47 -20.75 -80.54
N THR A 484 56.92 -20.97 -81.74
CA THR A 484 57.10 -20.11 -82.94
C THR A 484 55.99 -20.41 -83.94
#